data_AF-A0A6J7Q6D3-F1
#
_entry.id   AF-A0A6J7Q6D3-F1
#
_cell.length_a   1.000
_cell.length_b   1.000
_cell.length_c   1.000
_cell.angle_alpha   90.00
_cell.angle_beta   90.00
_cell.angle_gamma   90.00
#
_symmetry.space_group_name_H-M   'P 1'
#
loop_
_entity.id
_entity.type
_entity.pdbx_description
1 polymer ?
#
loop_
_entity_poly.entity_id
_entity_poly.type
_entity_poly.pdbx_seq_one_letter_code
_entity_poly.pdbx_strand_id
1 'polypeptide(L)'
;MSKTVQIRDLDEVTYQALSRRAAEIGLSVPEFLRGEIERIASRPSITAWLDHTERRSGRPRPSGSVEALDELRGPWPGRARH
;
A
#
# COMPACT_ATOMS: atom_id res chain seq x y z
N MET A 1 -8.89 21.28 -11.27
CA MET A 1 -10.05 21.82 -10.51
C MET A 1 -9.76 21.63 -9.03
N SER A 2 -9.65 22.71 -8.26
CA SER A 2 -9.55 22.62 -6.80
C SER A 2 -10.90 22.21 -6.23
N LYS A 3 -10.89 21.37 -5.19
CA LYS A 3 -12.08 20.99 -4.42
C LYS A 3 -11.88 21.39 -2.97
N THR A 4 -12.94 21.87 -2.33
CA THR A 4 -12.94 22.27 -0.92
C THR A 4 -13.78 21.28 -0.13
N VAL A 5 -13.26 20.83 1.02
CA VAL A 5 -13.96 19.97 1.97
C VAL A 5 -14.04 20.71 3.30
N GLN A 6 -15.22 20.77 3.91
CA GLN A 6 -15.42 21.30 5.26
C GLN A 6 -15.68 20.15 6.22
N ILE A 7 -14.93 20.09 7.31
CA ILE A 7 -15.13 19.13 8.39
C ILE A 7 -15.89 19.87 9.50
N ARG A 8 -17.10 19.40 9.81
CA ARG A 8 -17.95 19.95 10.87
C ARG A 8 -17.84 19.12 12.14
N ASP A 9 -18.28 19.70 13.25
CA ASP A 9 -18.39 19.02 14.54
C ASP A 9 -17.06 18.41 15.03
N LEU A 10 -15.96 19.08 14.72
CA LEU A 10 -14.64 18.71 15.23
C LEU A 10 -14.54 19.14 16.69
N ASP A 11 -14.28 18.20 17.58
CA ASP A 11 -14.10 18.52 19.00
C ASP A 11 -12.80 19.31 19.23
N GLU A 12 -12.83 20.17 20.24
CA GLU A 12 -11.72 21.07 20.56
C GLU A 12 -10.43 20.30 20.86
N VAL A 13 -10.52 19.14 21.52
CA VAL A 13 -9.35 18.33 21.89
C VAL A 13 -8.65 17.81 20.63
N THR A 14 -9.42 17.32 19.66
CA THR A 14 -8.90 16.90 18.37
C THR A 14 -8.29 18.07 17.61
N TYR A 15 -8.95 19.23 17.56
CA TYR A 15 -8.41 20.41 16.89
C TYR A 15 -7.07 20.85 17.51
N GLN A 16 -6.96 20.88 18.83
CA GLN A 16 -5.72 21.21 19.53
C GLN A 16 -4.60 20.20 19.28
N ALA A 17 -4.92 18.90 19.22
CA ALA A 17 -3.95 17.87 18.87
C ALA A 17 -3.43 18.05 17.43
N LEU A 18 -4.30 18.40 16.48
CA LEU A 18 -3.91 18.71 15.09
C LEU A 18 -3.07 19.99 15.02
N SER A 19 -3.45 21.03 15.77
CA SER A 19 -2.70 22.29 15.87
C SER A 19 -1.28 22.07 16.35
N ARG A 20 -1.11 21.29 17.43
CA ARG A 20 0.22 20.93 17.94
C ARG A 20 1.06 20.20 16.90
N ARG A 21 0.51 19.20 16.22
CA ARG A 21 1.21 18.45 15.17
C ARG A 21 1.60 19.31 13.97
N ALA A 22 0.71 20.23 13.56
CA ALA A 22 1.00 21.16 12.48
C ALA A 22 2.13 22.13 12.87
N ALA A 23 2.10 22.64 14.11
CA ALA A 23 3.14 23.51 14.64
C ALA A 23 4.52 22.83 14.74
N GLU A 24 4.58 21.55 15.11
CA GLU A 24 5.82 20.75 15.17
C GLU A 24 6.58 20.72 13.83
N ILE A 25 5.87 20.86 12.71
CA ILE A 25 6.45 20.88 11.36
C ILE A 25 6.33 22.24 10.68
N GLY A 26 5.94 23.28 11.41
CA GLY A 26 5.86 24.66 10.90
C GLY A 26 4.75 24.91 9.87
N LEU A 27 3.67 24.12 9.89
CA LEU A 27 2.52 24.26 8.98
C LEU A 27 1.28 24.79 9.71
N SER A 28 0.34 25.37 8.95
CA SER A 28 -1.02 25.58 9.45
C SER A 28 -1.81 24.26 9.50
N VAL A 29 -2.86 24.20 10.33
CA VAL A 29 -3.73 23.02 10.45
C VAL A 29 -4.32 22.59 9.09
N PRO A 30 -4.85 23.51 8.23
CA PRO A 30 -5.36 23.12 6.92
C PRO A 30 -4.29 22.56 5.97
N GLU A 31 -3.06 23.06 6.02
CA GLU A 31 -1.95 22.56 5.20
C GLU A 31 -1.53 21.17 5.65
N PHE A 32 -1.39 20.96 6.96
CA PHE A 32 -1.11 19.66 7.54
C PHE A 32 -2.18 18.63 7.15
N LEU A 33 -3.46 18.98 7.31
CA LEU A 33 -4.58 18.09 6.96
C LEU A 33 -4.63 17.76 5.47
N ARG A 34 -4.27 18.68 4.59
CA ARG A 34 -4.20 18.41 3.14
C ARG A 34 -3.20 17.29 2.85
N GLY A 35 -1.99 17.39 3.41
CA GLY A 35 -0.96 16.35 3.26
C GLY A 35 -1.41 15.01 3.82
N GLU A 36 -2.06 15.01 4.99
CA GLU A 36 -2.60 13.78 5.57
C GLU A 36 -3.72 13.15 4.73
N ILE A 37 -4.61 13.95 4.15
CA ILE A 37 -5.66 13.47 3.24
C ILE A 37 -5.04 12.87 1.97
N GLU A 38 -4.01 13.49 1.40
CA GLU A 38 -3.28 12.94 0.25
C GLU A 38 -2.56 11.62 0.62
N ARG A 39 -1.96 11.56 1.82
CA ARG A 39 -1.34 10.35 2.35
C ARG A 39 -2.34 9.20 2.55
N ILE A 40 -3.55 9.53 3.00
CA ILE A 40 -4.64 8.55 3.13
C ILE A 40 -5.11 8.10 1.75
N ALA A 41 -5.34 9.03 0.81
CA ALA A 41 -5.85 8.74 -0.51
C ALA A 41 -4.85 7.98 -1.41
N SER A 42 -3.54 8.20 -1.22
CA SER A 42 -2.48 7.53 -1.99
C SER A 42 -2.27 6.07 -1.63
N ARG A 43 -2.73 5.63 -0.45
CA ARG A 43 -2.61 4.23 -0.01
C ARG A 43 -3.88 3.49 -0.39
N PRO A 44 -3.82 2.41 -1.21
CA PRO A 44 -4.98 1.56 -1.41
C PRO A 44 -5.44 1.05 -0.05
N SER A 45 -6.75 1.03 0.18
CA SER A 45 -7.28 0.39 1.39
C SER A 45 -6.82 -1.06 1.41
N ILE A 46 -6.60 -1.63 2.60
CA ILE A 46 -6.20 -3.04 2.73
C ILE A 46 -7.18 -3.95 1.97
N THR A 47 -8.48 -3.63 2.00
CA THR A 47 -9.51 -4.32 1.23
C THR A 47 -9.30 -4.19 -0.27
N ALA A 48 -9.02 -2.98 -0.80
CA ALA A 48 -8.73 -2.79 -2.22
C ALA A 48 -7.42 -3.48 -2.65
N TRP A 49 -6.44 -3.55 -1.76
CA TRP A 49 -5.20 -4.30 -1.98
C TRP A 49 -5.45 -5.80 -2.01
N LEU A 50 -6.22 -6.35 -1.06
CA LEU A 50 -6.63 -7.76 -1.01
C LEU A 50 -7.39 -8.13 -2.29
N ASP A 51 -8.38 -7.34 -2.67
CA ASP A 51 -9.13 -7.44 -3.93
C ASP A 51 -8.22 -7.46 -5.16
N HIS A 52 -7.16 -6.64 -5.17
CA HIS A 52 -6.21 -6.60 -6.27
C HIS A 52 -5.34 -7.86 -6.31
N THR A 53 -4.91 -8.35 -5.14
CA THR A 53 -4.10 -9.57 -5.04
C THR A 53 -4.89 -10.84 -5.33
N GLU A 54 -6.17 -10.91 -4.95
CA GLU A 54 -7.05 -12.05 -5.19
C GLU A 54 -7.36 -12.22 -6.69
N ARG A 55 -7.53 -11.10 -7.41
CA ARG A 55 -7.67 -11.12 -8.88
C ARG A 55 -6.38 -11.52 -9.60
N ARG A 56 -5.20 -11.34 -8.98
CA ARG A 56 -3.90 -11.71 -9.56
C ARG A 56 -3.44 -13.12 -9.14
N SER A 57 -3.99 -13.67 -8.06
CA SER A 57 -3.78 -15.07 -7.68
C SER A 57 -4.66 -16.00 -8.51
N GLY A 58 -4.40 -16.05 -9.82
CA GLY A 58 -4.60 -17.32 -10.52
C GLY A 58 -3.68 -18.33 -9.83
N ARG A 59 -4.25 -19.33 -9.15
CA ARG A 59 -3.48 -20.39 -8.47
C ARG A 59 -2.43 -20.91 -9.47
N PRO A 60 -1.12 -20.72 -9.23
CA PRO A 60 -0.10 -21.30 -10.10
C PRO A 60 -0.38 -22.80 -10.15
N ARG A 61 -0.51 -23.35 -11.36
CA ARG A 61 -0.57 -24.80 -11.48
C ARG A 61 0.76 -25.33 -10.94
N PRO A 62 0.75 -26.25 -9.95
CA PRO A 62 1.99 -26.74 -9.34
C PRO A 62 3.02 -27.24 -10.37
N SER A 63 2.54 -27.78 -11.50
CA SER A 63 3.39 -28.22 -12.61
C SER A 63 4.20 -27.10 -13.26
N GLY A 64 3.60 -25.92 -13.49
CA GLY A 64 4.28 -24.82 -14.18
C GLY A 64 5.37 -24.16 -13.33
N SER A 65 5.26 -24.20 -12.01
CA SER A 65 6.29 -23.66 -11.12
C SER A 65 7.52 -24.57 -11.02
N VAL A 66 7.34 -25.88 -11.07
CA VAL A 66 8.45 -26.85 -11.06
C VAL A 66 9.16 -26.84 -12.42
N GLU A 67 8.40 -26.82 -13.51
CA GLU A 67 8.94 -26.82 -14.87
C GLU A 67 9.75 -25.56 -15.18
N ALA A 68 9.27 -24.38 -14.77
CA ALA A 68 10.03 -23.13 -14.87
C ALA A 68 11.29 -23.11 -13.99
N LEU A 69 11.24 -23.78 -12.84
CA LEU A 69 12.41 -23.91 -11.95
C LEU A 69 13.47 -24.84 -12.57
N ASP A 70 13.06 -25.94 -13.18
CA ASP A 70 13.95 -26.87 -13.86
C ASP A 70 14.60 -26.25 -15.10
N GLU A 71 13.88 -25.41 -15.84
CA GLU A 71 14.41 -24.64 -16.98
C GLU A 71 15.50 -23.64 -16.55
N LEU A 72 15.25 -22.89 -15.46
CA LEU A 72 16.22 -21.93 -14.91
C LEU A 72 17.45 -22.60 -14.28
N ARG A 73 17.23 -23.75 -13.64
CA ARG A 73 18.28 -24.49 -12.94
C ARG A 73 19.17 -25.27 -13.91
N GLY A 74 18.61 -25.66 -15.05
CA GLY A 74 19.25 -26.58 -15.98
C GLY A 74 19.32 -28.01 -15.42
N PRO A 75 19.82 -28.96 -16.23
CA PRO A 75 19.89 -30.37 -15.85
C PRO A 75 20.75 -30.58 -14.60
N TRP A 76 20.25 -31.39 -13.67
CA TRP A 76 20.97 -31.71 -12.43
C TRP A 76 22.33 -32.37 -12.75
N PRO A 77 23.46 -31.86 -12.21
CA PRO A 77 24.82 -32.31 -12.57
C PRO A 77 25.21 -33.72 -12.05
N GLY A 78 24.24 -34.52 -11.62
CA GLY A 78 24.44 -35.75 -10.84
C GLY A 78 24.00 -37.07 -11.48
N ARG A 79 23.51 -37.09 -12.74
CA ARG A 79 23.32 -38.36 -13.47
C ARG A 79 24.34 -38.51 -14.58
N ALA A 80 25.59 -38.75 -14.18
CA ALA A 80 26.66 -39.17 -15.09
C ALA A 80 27.60 -40.16 -14.37
N ARG A 81 27.05 -41.24 -13.79
CA ARG A 81 27.71 -42.51 -13.40
C ARG A 81 26.55 -43.52 -13.32
N HIS A 82 26.47 -44.66 -14.01
CA HIS A 82 27.45 -45.61 -14.54
C HIS A 82 27.05 -46.06 -15.95
#